data_AF-A0A822DB20-F1
#
_entry.id   AF-A0A822DB20-F1
#
_cell.length_a   1.000
_cell.length_b   1.000
_cell.length_c   1.000
_cell.angle_alpha   90.00
_cell.angle_beta   90.00
_cell.angle_gamma   90.00
#
_symmetry.space_group_name_H-M   'P 1'
#
loop_
_entity.id
_entity.type
_entity.pdbx_description
1 polymer ?
#
loop_
_entity_poly.entity_id
_entity_poly.type
_entity_poly.pdbx_seq_one_letter_code
_entity_poly.pdbx_strand_id
1 'polypeptide(L)'
;MDTYKRVEIIASHPVAAAKFFHLLITNILNTMISDGVLGPIKAYFGTVESQGRGSLHLHLLIWLDHDMKPADMQQKIQNADFREKLKA
;
A
#
# COMPACT_ATOMS: atom_id res chain seq x y z
N MET A 1 14.89 6.29 16.18
CA MET A 1 15.89 6.46 15.12
C MET A 1 15.65 7.81 14.49
N ASP A 2 16.61 8.71 14.58
CA ASP A 2 16.48 10.07 14.04
C ASP A 2 16.38 10.04 12.50
N THR A 3 15.66 10.99 11.92
CA THR A 3 15.43 11.12 10.47
C THR A 3 16.75 11.18 9.70
N TYR A 4 17.75 11.88 10.26
CA TYR A 4 19.08 12.00 9.67
C TYR A 4 19.83 10.67 9.57
N LYS A 5 19.64 9.77 10.56
CA LYS A 5 20.28 8.45 10.57
C LYS A 5 19.77 7.53 9.44
N ARG A 6 18.49 7.63 9.05
CA ARG A 6 17.96 6.87 7.90
C ARG A 6 18.58 7.33 6.59
N VAL A 7 18.66 8.65 6.40
CA VAL A 7 19.25 9.23 5.19
C VAL A 7 20.72 8.84 5.07
N GLU A 8 21.46 8.89 6.17
CA GLU A 8 22.86 8.47 6.24
C GLU A 8 23.03 7.00 5.81
N ILE A 9 22.21 6.08 6.33
CA ILE A 9 22.27 4.65 5.97
C ILE A 9 21.95 4.42 4.50
N ILE A 10 20.92 5.09 3.97
CA ILE A 10 20.53 4.98 2.56
C ILE A 10 21.65 5.49 1.65
N ALA A 11 22.25 6.64 1.99
CA ALA A 11 23.37 7.22 1.24
C ALA A 11 24.61 6.32 1.29
N SER A 12 24.86 5.67 2.42
CA SER A 12 26.01 4.77 2.61
C SER A 12 25.83 3.41 1.93
N HIS A 13 24.58 2.96 1.73
CA HIS A 13 24.26 1.64 1.15
C HIS A 13 23.13 1.71 0.10
N PRO A 14 23.30 2.48 -1.00
CA PRO A 14 22.21 2.77 -1.94
C PRO A 14 21.66 1.52 -2.64
N VAL A 15 22.51 0.55 -2.97
CA VAL A 15 22.09 -0.72 -3.58
C VAL A 15 21.26 -1.56 -2.61
N ALA A 16 21.68 -1.65 -1.35
CA ALA A 16 20.94 -2.39 -0.34
C ALA A 16 19.56 -1.75 -0.09
N ALA A 17 19.51 -0.41 -0.02
CA ALA A 17 18.27 0.34 0.12
C ALA A 17 17.31 0.10 -1.06
N ALA A 18 17.81 0.11 -2.31
CA ALA A 18 17.01 -0.18 -3.49
C ALA A 18 16.47 -1.62 -3.51
N LYS A 19 17.31 -2.61 -3.15
CA LYS A 19 16.89 -4.02 -3.04
C LYS A 19 15.82 -4.22 -1.97
N PHE A 20 16.01 -3.59 -0.80
CA PHE A 20 15.01 -3.63 0.27
C PHE A 20 13.69 -3.00 -0.17
N PHE A 21 13.73 -1.84 -0.82
CA PHE A 21 12.54 -1.19 -1.38
C PHE A 21 11.82 -2.12 -2.36
N HIS A 22 12.54 -2.73 -3.30
CA HIS A 22 11.95 -3.67 -4.26
C HIS A 22 11.28 -4.86 -3.56
N LEU A 23 11.96 -5.49 -2.60
CA LEU A 23 11.39 -6.60 -1.82
C LEU A 23 10.10 -6.18 -1.09
N LEU A 24 10.15 -5.02 -0.43
CA LEU A 24 9.01 -4.49 0.32
C LEU A 24 7.81 -4.25 -0.60
N ILE A 25 8.02 -3.56 -1.72
CA ILE A 25 6.95 -3.25 -2.67
C ILE A 25 6.39 -4.50 -3.32
N THR A 26 7.23 -5.44 -3.74
CA THR A 26 6.77 -6.71 -4.32
C THR A 26 5.89 -7.47 -3.34
N ASN A 27 6.27 -7.52 -2.05
CA ASN A 27 5.43 -8.16 -1.04
C ASN A 27 4.12 -7.42 -0.81
N ILE A 28 4.14 -6.08 -0.76
CA ILE A 28 2.91 -5.28 -0.65
C ILE A 28 1.98 -5.54 -1.83
N LEU A 29 2.49 -5.56 -3.06
CA LEU A 29 1.67 -5.81 -4.25
C LEU A 29 1.11 -7.24 -4.23
N ASN A 30 1.94 -8.24 -3.93
CA ASN A 30 1.48 -9.62 -3.83
C ASN A 30 0.39 -9.77 -2.76
N THR A 31 0.60 -9.24 -1.56
CA THR A 31 -0.38 -9.38 -0.48
C THR A 31 -1.66 -8.58 -0.73
N MET A 32 -1.54 -7.34 -1.19
CA MET A 32 -2.71 -6.46 -1.36
C MET A 32 -3.52 -6.81 -2.60
N ILE A 33 -2.86 -7.26 -3.68
CA ILE A 33 -3.47 -7.48 -4.99
C ILE A 33 -3.65 -8.97 -5.26
N SER A 34 -2.58 -9.77 -5.20
CA SER A 34 -2.63 -11.19 -5.56
C SER A 34 -3.30 -12.06 -4.50
N ASP A 35 -3.00 -11.84 -3.22
CA ASP A 35 -3.62 -12.56 -2.10
C ASP A 35 -5.00 -11.99 -1.73
N GLY A 36 -5.41 -10.90 -2.40
CA GLY A 36 -6.79 -10.40 -2.38
C GLY A 36 -7.21 -9.75 -1.07
N VAL A 37 -6.27 -9.20 -0.28
CA VAL A 37 -6.61 -8.46 0.96
C VAL A 37 -7.58 -7.31 0.71
N LEU A 38 -7.50 -6.66 -0.45
CA LEU A 38 -8.43 -5.60 -0.86
C LEU A 38 -9.71 -6.12 -1.53
N GLY A 39 -9.87 -7.45 -1.62
CA GLY A 39 -10.91 -8.09 -2.41
C GLY A 39 -10.60 -8.10 -3.92
N PRO A 40 -11.60 -8.42 -4.76
CA PRO A 40 -11.47 -8.44 -6.21
C PRO A 40 -11.01 -7.07 -6.78
N ILE A 41 -10.06 -7.10 -7.72
CA ILE A 41 -9.45 -5.91 -8.34
C ILE A 41 -9.56 -6.00 -9.86
N LYS A 42 -10.02 -4.92 -10.52
CA LYS A 42 -10.12 -4.82 -11.98
C LYS A 42 -8.78 -4.49 -12.63
N ALA A 43 -8.04 -3.56 -12.02
CA ALA A 43 -6.78 -3.06 -12.54
C ALA A 43 -5.96 -2.38 -11.44
N TYR A 44 -4.66 -2.21 -11.69
CA TYR A 44 -3.79 -1.34 -10.90
C TYR A 44 -2.76 -0.67 -11.80
N PHE A 45 -2.28 0.50 -11.38
CA PHE A 45 -1.21 1.25 -12.03
C PHE A 45 -0.29 1.82 -10.96
N GLY A 46 1.03 1.70 -11.13
CA GLY A 46 1.99 2.23 -10.18
C GLY A 46 3.21 2.87 -10.84
N THR A 47 3.75 3.89 -10.18
CA THR A 47 4.99 4.58 -10.59
C THR A 47 5.94 4.71 -9.40
N VAL A 48 7.22 4.43 -9.65
CA VAL A 48 8.29 4.58 -8.66
C VAL A 48 9.02 5.89 -8.92
N GLU A 49 9.18 6.69 -7.87
CA GLU A 49 9.77 8.02 -7.95
C GLU A 49 10.93 8.19 -6.98
N SER A 50 11.84 9.09 -7.33
CA SER A 50 12.91 9.57 -6.45
C SER A 50 12.72 11.06 -6.19
N GLN A 51 12.31 11.41 -4.97
CA GLN A 51 12.09 12.79 -4.53
C GLN A 51 13.36 13.47 -3.97
N GLY A 52 14.53 12.84 -4.08
CA GLY A 52 15.80 13.38 -3.59
C GLY A 52 15.90 13.52 -2.06
N ARG A 53 15.03 12.83 -1.30
CA ARG A 53 14.97 12.89 0.18
C ARG A 53 15.28 11.57 0.87
N GLY A 54 15.98 10.66 0.18
CA GLY A 54 16.32 9.34 0.69
C GLY A 54 15.81 8.22 -0.21
N SER A 55 14.98 7.32 0.32
CA SER A 55 14.52 6.13 -0.40
C SER A 55 13.55 6.46 -1.53
N LEU A 56 13.44 5.54 -2.49
CA LEU A 56 12.37 5.51 -3.48
C LEU A 56 11.00 5.42 -2.78
N HIS A 57 9.96 5.90 -3.45
CA HIS A 57 8.56 5.68 -3.03
C HIS A 57 7.71 5.27 -4.24
N LEU A 58 6.62 4.55 -3.96
CA LEU A 58 5.67 4.09 -4.96
C LEU A 58 4.36 4.87 -4.81
N HIS A 59 3.90 5.48 -5.91
CA HIS A 59 2.50 5.89 -6.05
C HIS A 59 1.73 4.76 -6.72
N LEU A 60 0.59 4.34 -6.17
CA LEU A 60 -0.21 3.23 -6.65
C LEU A 60 -1.69 3.62 -6.73
N LEU A 61 -2.30 3.36 -7.87
CA LEU A 61 -3.74 3.44 -8.10
C LEU A 61 -4.28 2.01 -8.27
N ILE A 62 -5.36 1.70 -7.56
CA ILE A 62 -6.02 0.38 -7.61
C ILE A 62 -7.51 0.60 -7.88
N TRP A 63 -8.06 -0.14 -8.84
CA TRP A 63 -9.48 -0.16 -9.15
C TRP A 63 -10.11 -1.43 -8.58
N LEU A 64 -10.88 -1.29 -7.50
CA LEU A 64 -11.62 -2.39 -6.88
C LEU A 64 -12.77 -2.83 -7.78
N ASP A 65 -13.06 -4.13 -7.79
CA ASP A 65 -14.19 -4.72 -8.50
C ASP A 65 -15.44 -4.74 -7.62
N HIS A 66 -15.92 -3.55 -7.26
CA HIS A 66 -17.21 -3.34 -6.62
C HIS A 66 -17.71 -1.91 -6.87
N ASP A 67 -19.02 -1.69 -6.74
CA ASP A 67 -19.63 -0.36 -6.94
C ASP A 67 -19.88 0.42 -5.63
N MET A 68 -19.43 -0.12 -4.49
CA MET A 68 -19.59 0.51 -3.18
C MET A 68 -18.79 1.82 -3.08
N LYS A 69 -19.48 2.93 -2.83
CA LYS A 69 -18.89 4.25 -2.63
C LYS A 69 -18.58 4.49 -1.15
N PRO A 70 -17.71 5.47 -0.82
CA PRO A 70 -17.44 5.84 0.57
C PRO A 70 -18.71 6.15 1.38
N ALA A 71 -19.72 6.78 0.76
CA ALA A 71 -20.99 7.08 1.41
C ALA A 71 -21.79 5.80 1.75
N ASP A 72 -21.81 4.81 0.86
CA ASP A 72 -22.48 3.53 1.10
C ASP A 72 -21.84 2.79 2.28
N MET A 73 -20.51 2.84 2.37
CA MET A 73 -19.78 2.22 3.47
C MET A 73 -20.02 2.95 4.80
N GLN A 74 -20.07 4.29 4.80
CA GLN A 74 -20.43 5.08 5.99
C GLN A 74 -21.84 4.72 6.50
N GLN A 75 -22.80 4.53 5.59
CA GLN A 75 -24.15 4.11 5.95
C GLN A 75 -24.19 2.68 6.46
N LYS A 76 -23.52 1.74 5.77
CA LYS A 76 -23.47 0.32 6.16
C LYS A 76 -22.83 0.10 7.53
N ILE A 77 -21.79 0.86 7.87
CA ILE A 77 -21.14 0.77 9.18
C ILE A 77 -22.07 1.10 10.36
N GLN A 78 -23.15 1.86 10.14
CA GLN A 78 -24.13 2.11 11.21
C GLN A 78 -24.92 0.84 11.58
N ASN A 79 -25.10 -0.08 10.62
CA ASN A 79 -25.82 -1.34 10.83
C ASN A 79 -24.99 -2.29 11.72
N ALA A 80 -25.59 -2.81 12.79
CA ALA A 80 -24.93 -3.70 13.75
C ALA A 80 -24.58 -5.07 13.14
N ASP A 81 -25.49 -5.67 12.36
CA ASP A 81 -25.26 -6.95 11.70
C ASP A 81 -24.13 -6.87 10.67
N PHE A 82 -24.03 -5.74 9.96
CA PHE A 82 -22.93 -5.49 9.05
C PHE A 82 -21.59 -5.41 9.80
N ARG A 83 -21.55 -4.69 10.94
CA ARG A 83 -20.34 -4.61 11.79
C ARG A 83 -19.96 -5.96 12.38
N GLU A 84 -20.93 -6.81 12.70
CA GLU A 84 -20.63 -8.15 13.23
C GLU A 84 -19.92 -9.01 12.19
N LYS A 85 -20.31 -8.91 10.92
CA LYS A 85 -19.64 -9.59 9.80
C LYS A 85 -18.22 -9.09 9.51
N LEU A 86 -17.85 -7.90 10.00
CA LEU A 86 -16.50 -7.34 9.84
C LEU A 86 -15.52 -7.82 10.91
N LYS A 87 -16.00 -8.45 11.99
CA LYS A 87 -15.15 -9.07 13.00
C LYS A 87 -14.68 -10.41 12.44
N ALA A 88 -13.43 -10.46 12.01
CA ALA A 88 -12.74 -11.68 11.62
C ALA A 88 -12.57 -12.63 12.82
#